data_AF-A0A7S3HB34-F1
#
_entry.id   AF-A0A7S3HB34-F1
#
_cell.length_a   1.000
_cell.length_b   1.000
_cell.length_c   1.000
_cell.angle_alpha   90.00
_cell.angle_beta   90.00
_cell.angle_gamma   90.00
#
_symmetry.space_group_name_H-M   'P 1'
#
loop_
_entity.id
_entity.type
_entity.pdbx_description
1 polymer ?
#
loop_
_entity_poly.entity_id
_entity_poly.type
_entity_poly.pdbx_seq_one_letter_code
_entity_poly.pdbx_strand_id
1 'polypeptide(L)'
;MKLDQNERVVSYLPLSHIAAQLIDIYAMLLLGGCTYFAQPDALKGTLTSTMKEVRPTFFFGVPRVWEKIQEKMVQIGRGITGVKKDISTWAKGLATEHCKMLQYGNGGGAPWGYFWAKRLVLNVIKEAIGLDQCKGCFTAAAPIAPETLNYFASINIPVYEVFGQSE
;
A
#
# COMPACT_ATOMS: atom_id res chain seq x y z
N MET A 1 -2.96 -15.50 -5.67
CA MET A 1 -1.89 -14.55 -6.04
C MET A 1 -0.69 -15.36 -6.53
N LYS A 2 -0.14 -15.07 -7.72
CA LYS A 2 1.01 -15.82 -8.27
C LYS A 2 2.30 -15.03 -8.00
N LEU A 3 3.29 -15.71 -7.41
CA LEU A 3 4.63 -15.17 -7.14
C LEU A 3 5.58 -15.63 -8.24
N ASP A 4 6.46 -14.74 -8.68
CA ASP A 4 7.50 -15.06 -9.65
C ASP A 4 8.77 -14.21 -9.45
N GLN A 5 9.80 -14.52 -10.24
CA GLN A 5 11.11 -13.87 -10.21
C GLN A 5 11.12 -12.37 -10.59
N ASN A 6 9.97 -11.78 -10.94
CA ASN A 6 9.83 -10.32 -11.12
C ASN A 6 9.35 -9.60 -9.85
N GLU A 7 9.26 -10.29 -8.70
CA GLU A 7 8.94 -9.62 -7.44
C GLU A 7 9.99 -8.56 -7.09
N ARG A 8 9.52 -7.42 -6.58
CA ARG A 8 10.35 -6.29 -6.17
C ARG A 8 9.88 -5.72 -4.85
N VAL A 9 10.82 -5.45 -3.96
CA VAL A 9 10.57 -4.80 -2.65
C VAL A 9 11.51 -3.62 -2.45
N VAL A 10 11.09 -2.69 -1.60
CA VAL A 10 11.91 -1.55 -1.17
C VAL A 10 12.30 -1.74 0.29
N SER A 11 13.58 -1.98 0.54
CA SER A 11 14.14 -2.13 1.88
C SER A 11 14.50 -0.77 2.44
N TYR A 12 13.89 -0.39 3.56
CA TYR A 12 14.21 0.85 4.30
C TYR A 12 14.41 0.60 5.79
N LEU A 13 14.17 -0.63 6.26
CA LEU A 13 14.35 -1.02 7.64
C LEU A 13 15.82 -1.44 7.86
N PRO A 14 16.39 -1.21 9.05
CA PRO A 14 17.71 -1.75 9.38
C PRO A 14 17.71 -3.27 9.26
N LEU A 15 18.77 -3.84 8.66
CA LEU A 15 18.94 -5.30 8.51
C LEU A 15 19.12 -6.05 9.84
N SER A 16 19.27 -5.32 10.96
CA SER A 16 19.20 -5.89 12.31
C SER A 16 17.78 -6.26 12.74
N HIS A 17 16.75 -5.81 12.02
CA HIS A 17 15.35 -6.10 12.31
C HIS A 17 14.88 -7.36 11.58
N ILE A 18 14.23 -8.29 12.29
CA ILE A 18 13.83 -9.60 11.74
C ILE A 18 12.93 -9.48 10.50
N ALA A 19 12.00 -8.51 10.47
CA ALA A 19 11.15 -8.29 9.30
C ALA A 19 11.95 -7.91 8.04
N ALA A 20 13.03 -7.13 8.19
CA ALA A 20 13.90 -6.78 7.07
C ALA A 20 14.66 -8.01 6.58
N GLN A 21 15.18 -8.85 7.49
CA GLN A 21 15.84 -10.09 7.11
C GLN A 21 14.90 -11.04 6.36
N LEU A 22 13.69 -11.26 6.89
CA LEU A 22 12.73 -12.18 6.29
C LEU A 22 12.22 -11.69 4.93
N ILE A 23 11.82 -10.42 4.83
CA ILE A 23 11.15 -9.90 3.64
C ILE A 23 12.17 -9.43 2.60
N ASP A 24 13.15 -8.64 3.02
CA ASP A 24 14.07 -7.95 2.10
C ASP A 24 15.21 -8.87 1.64
N ILE A 25 15.56 -9.89 2.43
CA ILE A 25 16.64 -10.83 2.08
C ILE A 25 16.06 -12.21 1.74
N TYR A 26 15.53 -12.92 2.72
CA TYR A 26 15.20 -14.34 2.54
C TYR A 26 14.07 -14.57 1.53
N ALA A 27 12.98 -13.83 1.62
CA ALA A 27 11.85 -14.00 0.70
C ALA A 27 12.24 -13.66 -0.75
N MET A 28 13.00 -12.58 -0.96
CA MET A 28 13.45 -12.20 -2.31
C MET A 28 14.44 -13.21 -2.88
N LEU A 29 15.37 -13.72 -2.08
CA LEU A 29 16.29 -14.79 -2.50
C LEU A 29 15.54 -16.07 -2.89
N LEU A 30 14.55 -16.48 -2.11
CA LEU A 30 13.75 -17.68 -2.39
C LEU A 30 12.90 -17.54 -3.65
N LEU A 31 12.41 -16.34 -3.94
CA LEU A 31 11.59 -16.05 -5.12
C LEU A 31 12.41 -15.74 -6.38
N GLY A 32 13.71 -15.45 -6.24
CA GLY A 32 14.53 -14.87 -7.31
C GLY A 32 14.15 -13.41 -7.63
N GLY A 33 13.52 -12.71 -6.67
CA GLY A 33 13.11 -11.31 -6.79
C GLY A 33 14.26 -10.33 -6.53
N CYS A 34 13.94 -9.03 -6.59
CA CYS A 34 14.91 -7.96 -6.46
C CYS A 34 14.60 -7.01 -5.28
N THR A 35 15.60 -6.80 -4.42
CA THR A 35 15.53 -5.89 -3.28
C THR A 35 16.21 -4.57 -3.63
N TYR A 36 15.48 -3.47 -3.52
CA TYR A 36 15.98 -2.13 -3.74
C TYR A 36 16.15 -1.43 -2.39
N PHE A 37 17.37 -1.05 -2.05
CA PHE A 37 17.65 -0.34 -0.81
C PHE A 37 17.30 1.15 -0.95
N ALA A 38 16.45 1.63 -0.06
CA ALA A 38 16.06 3.03 0.00
C ALA A 38 17.23 3.90 0.49
N GLN A 39 17.17 5.20 0.16
CA GLN A 39 18.16 6.16 0.63
C GLN A 39 18.13 6.29 2.17
N PRO A 40 19.23 6.67 2.83
CA PRO A 40 19.28 6.80 4.29
C PRO A 40 18.25 7.77 4.89
N ASP A 41 17.70 8.67 4.08
CA ASP A 41 16.66 9.62 4.44
C ASP A 41 15.24 9.16 4.11
N ALA A 42 15.04 7.87 3.79
CA ALA A 42 13.74 7.26 3.45
C ALA A 42 12.63 7.69 4.41
N LEU A 43 12.87 7.56 5.71
CA LEU A 43 11.91 7.90 6.77
C LEU A 43 11.70 9.41 6.95
N LYS A 44 12.55 10.26 6.38
CA LYS A 44 12.42 11.72 6.33
C LYS A 44 11.61 12.21 5.13
N GLY A 45 11.22 11.31 4.22
CA GLY A 45 10.21 11.60 3.19
C GLY A 45 10.58 11.16 1.78
N THR A 46 11.78 10.63 1.56
CA THR A 46 12.23 10.15 0.23
C THR A 46 11.76 8.74 -0.09
N LEU A 47 11.22 7.98 0.88
CA LEU A 47 10.73 6.61 0.66
C LEU A 47 9.72 6.53 -0.50
N THR A 48 8.74 7.44 -0.54
CA THR A 48 7.75 7.48 -1.63
C THR A 48 8.38 7.80 -2.99
N SER A 49 9.53 8.46 -3.03
CA SER A 49 10.28 8.67 -4.26
C SER A 49 10.88 7.37 -4.76
N THR A 50 11.57 6.63 -3.87
CA THR A 50 12.11 5.30 -4.18
C THR A 50 11.00 4.34 -4.60
N MET A 51 9.85 4.35 -3.93
CA MET A 51 8.70 3.52 -4.31
C MET A 51 8.17 3.83 -5.70
N LYS A 52 8.11 5.11 -6.09
CA LYS A 52 7.68 5.51 -7.44
C LYS A 52 8.65 5.06 -8.54
N GLU A 53 9.94 5.01 -8.23
CA GLU A 53 10.98 4.53 -9.15
C GLU A 53 10.93 2.99 -9.29
N VAL A 54 10.88 2.30 -8.15
CA VAL A 54 10.95 0.83 -8.09
C VAL A 54 9.63 0.16 -8.46
N ARG A 55 8.50 0.82 -8.19
CA ARG A 55 7.13 0.28 -8.29
C ARG A 55 7.05 -1.11 -7.66
N PRO A 56 7.25 -1.24 -6.34
CA PRO A 56 7.31 -2.53 -5.65
C PRO A 56 6.07 -3.38 -5.91
N THR A 57 6.26 -4.69 -6.03
CA THR A 57 5.17 -5.66 -6.15
C THR A 57 4.64 -6.07 -4.77
N PHE A 58 5.44 -5.85 -3.73
CA PHE A 58 5.07 -6.00 -2.33
C PHE A 58 5.64 -4.87 -1.51
N PHE A 59 4.86 -4.40 -0.54
CA PHE A 59 5.31 -3.34 0.35
C PHE A 59 4.99 -3.67 1.81
N PHE A 60 6.02 -3.65 2.63
CA PHE A 60 5.92 -3.81 4.08
C PHE A 60 6.20 -2.46 4.76
N GLY A 61 5.17 -1.89 5.37
CA GLY A 61 5.21 -0.62 6.08
C GLY A 61 4.99 -0.82 7.57
N VAL A 62 5.85 -0.33 8.46
CA VAL A 62 5.47 -0.18 9.87
C VAL A 62 4.37 0.89 10.02
N PRO A 63 3.54 0.89 11.08
CA PRO A 63 2.39 1.79 11.19
C PRO A 63 2.72 3.26 10.93
N ARG A 64 3.84 3.74 11.47
CA ARG A 64 4.29 5.13 11.29
C ARG A 64 4.57 5.52 9.83
N VAL A 65 4.95 4.55 8.99
CA VAL A 65 5.16 4.78 7.55
C VAL A 65 3.81 4.94 6.85
N TRP A 66 2.84 4.08 7.14
CA TRP A 66 1.48 4.19 6.62
C TRP A 66 0.82 5.50 7.01
N GLU A 67 0.92 5.91 8.28
CA GLU A 67 0.43 7.20 8.78
C GLU A 67 1.03 8.38 7.98
N LYS A 68 2.36 8.41 7.79
CA LYS A 68 3.03 9.47 7.02
C LYS A 68 2.57 9.51 5.56
N ILE A 69 2.37 8.34 4.94
CA ILE A 69 1.85 8.26 3.58
C ILE A 69 0.41 8.79 3.54
N GLN A 70 -0.44 8.42 4.50
CA GLN A 70 -1.80 8.94 4.65
C GLN A 70 -1.80 10.47 4.82
N GLU A 71 -0.99 11.02 5.72
CA GLU A 71 -0.87 12.46 5.95
C GLU A 71 -0.58 13.21 4.65
N LYS A 72 0.43 12.75 3.89
CA LYS A 72 0.78 13.33 2.58
C LYS A 72 -0.37 13.23 1.58
N MET A 73 -1.03 12.08 1.48
CA MET A 73 -2.15 11.91 0.55
C MET A 73 -3.38 12.76 0.94
N VAL A 74 -3.66 12.90 2.23
CA VAL A 74 -4.73 13.79 2.72
C VAL A 74 -4.39 15.24 2.40
N GLN A 75 -3.15 15.67 2.58
CA GLN A 75 -2.69 17.02 2.19
C GLN A 75 -2.89 17.28 0.69
N ILE A 76 -2.49 16.35 -0.17
CA ILE A 76 -2.73 16.44 -1.63
C ILE A 76 -4.25 16.49 -1.92
N GLY A 77 -5.03 15.66 -1.24
CA GLY A 77 -6.49 15.60 -1.40
C GLY A 77 -7.22 16.89 -1.01
N ARG A 78 -6.70 17.68 -0.06
CA ARG A 78 -7.29 18.98 0.31
C ARG A 78 -7.26 20.00 -0.82
N GLY A 79 -6.31 19.89 -1.75
CA GLY A 79 -6.23 20.75 -2.93
C GLY A 79 -7.25 20.41 -4.02
N ILE A 80 -7.97 19.28 -3.91
CA ILE A 80 -8.94 18.82 -4.91
C ILE A 80 -10.30 19.46 -4.61
N THR A 81 -10.78 20.32 -5.52
CA THR A 81 -12.05 21.04 -5.39
C THR A 81 -12.99 20.78 -6.58
N GLY A 82 -14.28 21.12 -6.41
CA GLY A 82 -15.31 20.99 -7.43
C GLY A 82 -15.58 19.54 -7.87
N VAL A 83 -15.87 19.35 -9.15
CA VAL A 83 -16.26 18.06 -9.75
C VAL A 83 -15.23 16.95 -9.48
N LYS A 84 -13.93 17.28 -9.40
CA LYS A 84 -12.89 16.29 -9.09
C LYS A 84 -13.01 15.74 -7.67
N LYS A 85 -13.47 16.55 -6.71
CA LYS A 85 -13.73 16.12 -5.34
C LYS A 85 -14.91 15.16 -5.28
N ASP A 86 -15.96 15.43 -6.04
CA ASP A 86 -17.14 14.57 -6.10
C ASP A 86 -16.81 13.22 -6.71
N ILE A 87 -16.05 13.20 -7.82
CA ILE A 87 -15.54 11.97 -8.44
C ILE A 87 -14.64 11.19 -7.48
N SER A 88 -13.73 11.88 -6.76
CA SER A 88 -12.85 11.24 -5.78
C SER A 88 -13.64 10.62 -4.62
N THR A 89 -14.65 11.32 -4.11
CA THR A 89 -15.51 10.87 -3.01
C THR A 89 -16.35 9.67 -3.43
N TRP A 90 -16.95 9.73 -4.61
CA TRP A 90 -17.66 8.60 -5.22
C TRP A 90 -16.77 7.36 -5.38
N ALA A 91 -15.57 7.53 -5.94
CA ALA A 91 -14.63 6.42 -6.13
C ALA A 91 -14.20 5.78 -4.81
N LYS A 92 -13.98 6.59 -3.76
CA LYS A 92 -13.66 6.10 -2.41
C LYS A 92 -14.80 5.32 -1.77
N GLY A 93 -16.04 5.76 -2.00
CA GLY A 93 -17.24 5.04 -1.56
C GLY A 93 -17.29 3.61 -2.13
N LEU A 94 -17.15 3.49 -3.45
CA LEU A 94 -17.15 2.19 -4.15
C LEU A 94 -15.99 1.28 -3.71
N ALA A 95 -14.79 1.85 -3.54
CA ALA A 95 -13.63 1.08 -3.07
C ALA A 95 -13.83 0.57 -1.64
N THR A 96 -14.40 1.39 -0.75
CA THR A 96 -14.70 1.00 0.63
C THR A 96 -15.70 -0.15 0.66
N GLU A 97 -16.78 -0.06 -0.14
CA GLU A 97 -17.77 -1.13 -0.26
C GLU A 97 -17.15 -2.42 -0.79
N HIS A 98 -16.33 -2.33 -1.86
CA HIS A 98 -15.63 -3.46 -2.43
C HIS A 98 -14.68 -4.15 -1.42
N CYS A 99 -13.88 -3.37 -0.68
CA CYS A 99 -12.99 -3.92 0.34
C CYS A 99 -13.77 -4.60 1.47
N LYS A 100 -14.90 -4.04 1.92
CA LYS A 100 -15.77 -4.67 2.91
C LYS A 100 -16.34 -6.00 2.41
N MET A 101 -16.81 -6.06 1.16
CA MET A 101 -17.31 -7.30 0.55
C MET A 101 -16.23 -8.39 0.54
N LEU A 102 -15.00 -8.04 0.14
CA LEU A 102 -13.86 -8.96 0.14
C LEU A 102 -13.49 -9.45 1.54
N GLN A 103 -13.56 -8.57 2.55
CA GLN A 103 -13.18 -8.91 3.93
C GLN A 103 -14.15 -9.90 4.58
N TYR A 104 -15.46 -9.73 4.35
CA TYR A 104 -16.50 -10.58 4.99
C TYR A 104 -16.92 -11.77 4.13
N GLY A 105 -16.19 -12.08 3.05
CA GLY A 105 -16.47 -13.23 2.19
C GLY A 105 -17.80 -13.16 1.45
N ASN A 106 -18.38 -11.96 1.33
CA ASN A 106 -19.63 -11.77 0.62
C ASN A 106 -19.32 -11.75 -0.89
N GLY A 107 -19.55 -12.86 -1.58
CA GLY A 107 -19.21 -13.10 -2.99
C GLY A 107 -19.90 -12.20 -4.03
N GLY A 108 -20.43 -11.05 -3.63
CA GLY A 108 -20.87 -10.00 -4.54
C GLY A 108 -19.65 -9.51 -5.32
N GLY A 109 -19.72 -9.58 -6.64
CA GLY A 109 -18.70 -9.01 -7.52
C GLY A 109 -18.47 -7.52 -7.23
N ALA A 110 -17.47 -6.94 -7.89
CA ALA A 110 -17.17 -5.52 -7.71
C ALA A 110 -18.45 -4.64 -7.90
N PRO A 111 -18.72 -3.66 -7.02
CA PRO A 111 -19.87 -2.78 -7.14
C PRO A 111 -19.98 -2.16 -8.54
N TRP A 112 -21.21 -1.88 -8.99
CA TRP A 112 -21.43 -1.25 -10.30
C TRP A 112 -20.63 0.06 -10.41
N GLY A 113 -19.88 0.23 -11.51
CA GLY A 113 -19.03 1.40 -11.73
C GLY A 113 -17.65 1.35 -11.06
N TYR A 114 -17.36 0.33 -10.24
CA TYR A 114 -16.04 0.16 -9.61
C TYR A 114 -14.91 0.08 -10.64
N PHE A 115 -15.15 -0.51 -11.81
CA PHE A 115 -14.18 -0.52 -12.91
C PHE A 115 -13.72 0.89 -13.31
N TRP A 116 -14.66 1.83 -13.43
CA TRP A 116 -14.38 3.22 -13.77
C TRP A 116 -13.71 3.97 -12.62
N ALA A 117 -14.19 3.78 -11.39
CA ALA A 117 -13.56 4.33 -10.20
C ALA A 117 -12.09 3.89 -10.09
N LYS A 118 -11.84 2.59 -10.30
CA LYS A 118 -10.51 1.99 -10.29
C LYS A 118 -9.61 2.62 -11.34
N ARG A 119 -10.08 2.70 -12.59
CA ARG A 119 -9.28 3.19 -13.71
C ARG A 119 -9.00 4.70 -13.65
N LEU A 120 -9.99 5.51 -13.26
CA LEU A 120 -9.90 6.97 -13.35
C LEU A 120 -9.32 7.62 -12.09
N VAL A 121 -9.50 7.00 -10.92
CA VAL A 121 -9.12 7.60 -9.63
C VAL A 121 -8.14 6.71 -8.88
N LEU A 122 -8.50 5.46 -8.60
CA LEU A 122 -7.74 4.63 -7.65
C LEU A 122 -6.35 4.27 -8.19
N ASN A 123 -6.24 3.94 -9.48
CA ASN A 123 -4.94 3.66 -10.11
C ASN A 123 -4.03 4.90 -10.09
N VAL A 124 -4.58 6.09 -10.36
CA VAL A 124 -3.82 7.36 -10.30
C VAL A 124 -3.29 7.61 -8.88
N ILE A 125 -4.10 7.35 -7.86
CA ILE A 125 -3.68 7.47 -6.45
C ILE A 125 -2.55 6.47 -6.13
N LYS A 126 -2.69 5.21 -6.57
CA LYS A 126 -1.66 4.19 -6.37
C LYS A 126 -0.35 4.55 -7.08
N GLU A 127 -0.42 5.04 -8.31
CA GLU A 127 0.74 5.48 -9.09
C GLU A 127 1.45 6.66 -8.40
N ALA A 128 0.68 7.60 -7.82
CA ALA A 128 1.24 8.75 -7.11
C ALA A 128 2.10 8.38 -5.89
N ILE A 129 1.90 7.20 -5.30
CA ILE A 129 2.70 6.67 -4.19
C ILE A 129 3.57 5.46 -4.58
N GLY A 130 3.57 5.06 -5.86
CA GLY A 130 4.35 3.93 -6.39
C GLY A 130 3.83 2.54 -6.04
N LEU A 131 2.57 2.40 -5.61
CA LEU A 131 1.96 1.12 -5.22
C LEU A 131 1.01 0.55 -6.30
N ASP A 132 1.10 1.03 -7.52
CA ASP A 132 0.21 0.65 -8.62
C ASP A 132 0.43 -0.78 -9.13
N GLN A 133 1.67 -1.30 -9.02
CA GLN A 133 1.98 -2.71 -9.28
C GLN A 133 1.98 -3.55 -8.00
N CYS A 134 1.67 -2.95 -6.85
CA CYS A 134 1.71 -3.65 -5.58
C CYS A 134 0.54 -4.63 -5.50
N LYS A 135 0.89 -5.91 -5.35
CA LYS A 135 -0.02 -7.03 -5.23
C LYS A 135 -0.43 -7.28 -3.77
N GLY A 136 0.40 -6.86 -2.81
CA GLY A 136 0.14 -7.00 -1.37
C GLY A 136 0.84 -5.94 -0.52
N CYS A 137 0.08 -5.33 0.39
CA CYS A 137 0.54 -4.31 1.34
C CYS A 137 0.41 -4.82 2.76
N PHE A 138 1.47 -4.72 3.57
CA PHE A 138 1.51 -5.32 4.91
C PHE A 138 1.96 -4.32 5.97
N THR A 139 1.51 -4.55 7.21
CA THR A 139 1.97 -3.85 8.41
C THR A 139 2.19 -4.83 9.56
N ALA A 140 3.16 -4.55 10.43
CA ALA A 140 3.46 -5.32 11.63
C ALA A 140 4.22 -4.48 12.66
N ALA A 141 4.80 -5.14 13.67
CA ALA A 141 5.63 -4.58 14.75
C ALA A 141 4.90 -3.70 15.78
N ALA A 142 3.82 -3.02 15.41
CA ALA A 142 3.01 -2.22 16.32
C ALA A 142 1.54 -2.21 15.86
N PRO A 143 0.59 -1.96 16.78
CA PRO A 143 -0.80 -1.75 16.41
C PRO A 143 -0.93 -0.53 15.50
N ILE A 144 -1.79 -0.64 14.49
CA ILE A 144 -2.12 0.43 13.57
C ILE A 144 -3.54 0.92 13.85
N ALA A 145 -3.77 2.22 13.70
CA ALA A 145 -5.10 2.80 13.90
C ALA A 145 -6.10 2.23 12.86
N PRO A 146 -7.30 1.78 13.26
CA PRO A 146 -8.34 1.32 12.33
C PRO A 146 -8.69 2.39 11.29
N GLU A 147 -8.60 3.67 11.64
CA GLU A 147 -8.82 4.79 10.75
C GLU A 147 -7.83 4.80 9.57
N THR A 148 -6.56 4.44 9.82
CA THR A 148 -5.53 4.32 8.79
C THR A 148 -5.82 3.15 7.86
N LEU A 149 -6.17 1.98 8.41
CA LEU A 149 -6.55 0.81 7.61
C LEU A 149 -7.76 1.11 6.72
N ASN A 150 -8.80 1.71 7.29
CA ASN A 150 -10.01 2.10 6.57
C ASN A 150 -9.72 3.15 5.49
N TYR A 151 -8.80 4.09 5.75
CA TYR A 151 -8.38 5.07 4.76
C TYR A 151 -7.74 4.39 3.54
N PHE A 152 -6.76 3.49 3.75
CA PHE A 152 -6.11 2.79 2.65
C PHE A 152 -7.05 1.83 1.92
N ALA A 153 -7.95 1.15 2.63
CA ALA A 153 -9.02 0.35 2.03
C ALA A 153 -9.94 1.21 1.13
N SER A 154 -10.27 2.44 1.56
CA SER A 154 -11.08 3.38 0.76
C SER A 154 -10.42 3.82 -0.55
N ILE A 155 -9.11 3.62 -0.72
CA ILE A 155 -8.40 3.88 -1.98
C ILE A 155 -7.94 2.58 -2.65
N ASN A 156 -8.58 1.46 -2.30
CA ASN A 156 -8.31 0.12 -2.84
C ASN A 156 -6.87 -0.36 -2.59
N ILE A 157 -6.31 -0.01 -1.44
CA ILE A 157 -5.03 -0.52 -0.93
C ILE A 157 -5.34 -1.22 0.40
N PRO A 158 -5.84 -2.46 0.39
CA PRO A 158 -6.01 -3.20 1.64
C PRO A 158 -4.62 -3.43 2.26
N VAL A 159 -4.44 -2.95 3.50
CA VAL A 159 -3.24 -3.18 4.30
C VAL A 159 -3.51 -4.34 5.23
N TYR A 160 -2.74 -5.41 5.10
CA TYR A 160 -2.89 -6.62 5.89
C TYR A 160 -2.00 -6.55 7.13
N GLU A 161 -2.62 -6.74 8.29
CA GLU A 161 -1.91 -6.81 9.56
C GLU A 161 -1.28 -8.19 9.72
N VAL A 162 0.01 -8.20 10.01
CA VAL A 162 0.80 -9.40 10.29
C VAL A 162 1.28 -9.31 11.73
N PHE A 163 0.95 -10.31 12.53
CA PHE A 163 1.44 -10.43 13.90
C PHE A 163 2.62 -11.39 13.94
N GLY A 164 3.69 -11.00 14.63
CA GLY A 164 4.89 -11.81 14.82
C GLY A 164 5.89 -11.11 15.73
N GLN A 165 6.77 -11.90 16.35
CA GLN A 165 7.84 -11.46 17.24
C GLN A 165 9.15 -12.14 16.82
N SER A 166 10.28 -11.76 17.44
CA SER A 166 11.58 -12.34 17.08
C SER A 166 11.83 -13.68 17.79
N GLU A 167 11.19 -13.86 18.95
CA GLU A 167 11.16 -15.03 19.83
C GLU A 167 10.19 -16.11 19.33
#